data_AF-A0A561WNB2-F1
#
_entry.id   AF-A0A561WNB2-F1
#
_cell.length_a   1.000
_cell.length_b   1.000
_cell.length_c   1.000
_cell.angle_alpha   90.00
_cell.angle_beta   90.00
_cell.angle_gamma   90.00
#
_symmetry.space_group_name_H-M   'P 1'
#
loop_
_entity.id
_entity.type
_entity.pdbx_description
1 polymer ?
#
loop_
_entity_poly.entity_id
_entity_poly.type
_entity_poly.pdbx_seq_one_letter_code
_entity_poly.pdbx_strand_id
1 'polypeptide(L)' 'MSALEEHEDVYAPDQLKPTNRRRAQRGAIISAAILLLYFWGNQQGNTEKVWLVVLAVLLVGAVIGDIVLRKAGLRPND' A
#
# COMPACT_ATOMS: atom_id res chain seq x y z
N MET A 1 -3.96 -38.59 -21.54
CA MET A 1 -3.35 -37.57 -20.67
C MET A 1 -4.48 -36.94 -19.88
N SER A 2 -4.55 -37.21 -18.59
CA SER A 2 -5.62 -36.72 -17.70
C SER A 2 -5.52 -35.20 -17.58
N ALA A 3 -6.67 -34.53 -17.58
CA ALA A 3 -6.86 -33.09 -17.44
C ALA A 3 -6.51 -32.55 -16.04
N LEU A 4 -5.35 -32.93 -15.51
CA LEU A 4 -4.74 -32.49 -14.25
C LEU A 4 -3.30 -32.07 -14.53
N GLU A 5 -3.09 -31.16 -15.48
CA GLU A 5 -1.88 -30.35 -15.44
C GLU A 5 -2.00 -29.47 -14.18
N GLU A 6 -1.31 -29.85 -13.11
CA GLU A 6 -1.00 -28.96 -12.01
C GLU A 6 -0.23 -27.77 -12.60
N HIS A 7 -0.96 -26.70 -12.92
CA HIS A 7 -0.36 -25.42 -13.21
C HIS A 7 0.23 -24.89 -11.90
N GLU A 8 1.52 -25.16 -11.68
CA GLU A 8 2.26 -24.53 -10.59
C GLU A 8 2.34 -23.02 -10.89
N ASP A 9 1.71 -22.20 -10.05
CA ASP A 9 1.78 -20.75 -10.18
C ASP A 9 3.25 -20.32 -10.00
N VAL A 10 3.88 -19.84 -11.07
CA VAL A 10 5.25 -19.32 -11.02
C VAL A 10 5.21 -17.89 -10.49
N TYR A 11 5.73 -17.73 -9.27
CA TYR A 11 5.83 -16.43 -8.60
C TYR A 11 7.25 -15.87 -8.71
N ALA A 12 7.37 -14.54 -8.83
CA ALA A 12 8.67 -13.89 -8.77
C ALA A 12 9.27 -14.05 -7.35
N PRO A 13 10.61 -14.18 -7.20
CA PRO A 13 11.26 -14.43 -5.90
C PRO A 13 10.92 -13.38 -4.84
N ASP A 14 10.70 -12.14 -5.26
CA ASP A 14 10.28 -11.00 -4.46
C ASP A 14 8.84 -11.12 -3.95
N GLN A 15 7.95 -11.81 -4.67
CA GLN A 15 6.59 -12.10 -4.19
C GLN A 15 6.60 -13.12 -3.04
N LEU A 16 7.61 -13.99 -2.97
CA LEU A 16 7.77 -15.00 -1.91
C LEU A 16 8.37 -14.41 -0.61
N LYS A 17 8.77 -13.13 -0.61
CA LYS A 17 9.44 -12.53 0.53
C LYS A 17 8.47 -12.37 1.70
N PRO A 18 8.76 -12.92 2.91
CA PRO A 18 7.89 -12.77 4.05
C PRO A 18 7.71 -11.28 4.40
N THR A 19 6.46 -10.83 4.41
CA THR A 19 6.07 -9.45 4.70
C THR A 19 4.72 -9.44 5.39
N ASN A 20 4.58 -8.60 6.42
CA ASN A 20 3.29 -8.40 7.08
C ASN A 20 2.52 -7.27 6.41
N ARG A 21 1.81 -7.62 5.33
CA ARG A 21 1.08 -6.67 4.48
C ARG A 21 0.03 -5.87 5.25
N ARG A 22 -0.77 -6.54 6.09
CA ARG A 22 -1.82 -5.87 6.87
C ARG A 22 -1.24 -4.84 7.84
N ARG A 23 -0.07 -5.12 8.43
CA ARG A 23 0.65 -4.13 9.26
C ARG A 23 1.15 -2.95 8.42
N ALA A 24 1.70 -3.19 7.23
CA ALA A 24 2.14 -2.12 6.34
C ALA A 24 0.97 -1.23 5.89
N GLN A 25 -0.16 -1.81 5.49
CA GLN A 25 -1.37 -1.07 5.12
C GLN A 25 -1.88 -0.24 6.29
N ARG A 26 -2.01 -0.81 7.49
CA ARG A 26 -2.40 -0.07 8.69
C ARG A 26 -1.42 1.07 9.00
N GLY A 27 -0.12 0.80 8.92
CA GLY A 27 0.92 1.81 9.11
C GLY A 27 0.75 2.98 8.15
N ALA A 28 0.57 2.71 6.85
CA ALA A 28 0.36 3.73 5.84
C ALA A 28 -0.90 4.57 6.10
N ILE A 29 -2.02 3.93 6.44
CA ILE A 29 -3.29 4.64 6.75
C ILE A 29 -3.17 5.48 8.03
N ILE A 30 -2.55 4.94 9.09
CA ILE A 30 -2.32 5.67 10.34
C ILE A 30 -1.41 6.87 10.09
N SER A 31 -0.32 6.70 9.34
CA SER A 31 0.59 7.79 8.98
C SER A 31 -0.11 8.87 8.16
N ALA A 32 -0.93 8.50 7.18
CA ALA A 32 -1.72 9.45 6.39
C ALA A 32 -2.69 10.25 7.28
N ALA A 33 -3.39 9.57 8.20
CA ALA A 33 -4.27 10.25 9.15
C ALA A 33 -3.50 11.23 10.04
N ILE A 34 -2.34 10.83 10.59
CA ILE A 34 -1.49 11.70 11.40
C ILE A 34 -1.04 12.92 10.59
N LEU A 35 -0.59 12.76 9.34
CA LEU A 35 -0.19 13.89 8.49
C LEU A 35 -1.34 14.89 8.32
N LEU A 36 -2.58 14.42 8.16
CA LEU A 36 -3.74 15.28 8.04
C LEU A 36 -4.12 15.98 9.36
N LEU A 37 -3.79 15.40 10.52
CA LEU A 37 -3.96 16.07 11.81
C LEU A 37 -3.07 17.32 11.96
N TYR A 38 -1.96 17.44 11.23
CA TYR A 38 -1.11 18.63 11.27
C TYR A 38 -1.77 19.89 10.68
N PHE A 39 -2.92 19.75 9.99
CA PHE A 39 -3.76 20.89 9.64
C PHE A 39 -4.35 21.58 10.87
N TRP A 40 -4.46 20.86 12.00
CA TRP A 40 -4.92 21.39 13.27
C TRP A 40 -3.75 22.00 14.05
N GLY A 41 -3.33 23.20 13.65
CA GLY A 41 -2.23 23.90 14.28
C GLY A 41 -2.08 25.34 13.78
N ASN A 42 -1.16 26.09 14.40
CA ASN A 42 -0.90 27.49 14.05
C ASN A 42 0.04 27.64 12.83
N GLN A 43 -0.28 26.94 11.73
CA GLN A 43 0.53 26.98 10.51
C GLN A 43 0.05 28.10 9.58
N GLN A 44 0.92 29.08 9.33
CA GLN A 44 0.65 30.19 8.42
C GLN A 44 0.99 29.86 6.96
N GLY A 45 1.97 28.99 6.74
CA GLY A 45 2.41 28.59 5.41
C GLY A 45 1.45 27.62 4.71
N ASN A 46 1.27 27.84 3.40
CA ASN A 46 0.49 26.94 2.54
C ASN A 46 1.36 25.87 1.88
N THR A 47 2.68 26.11 1.76
CA THR A 47 3.62 25.15 1.18
C THR A 47 3.65 23.86 2.01
N GLU A 48 3.69 23.96 3.33
CA GLU A 48 3.66 22.80 4.23
C GLU A 48 2.34 22.02 4.08
N LYS A 49 1.20 22.73 4.01
CA LYS A 49 -0.13 22.11 3.82
C LYS A 49 -0.20 21.31 2.51
N VAL A 50 0.35 21.84 1.42
CA VAL A 50 0.41 21.12 0.13
C VAL A 50 1.21 19.84 0.28
N TRP A 51 2.39 19.88 0.91
CA TRP A 51 3.21 18.69 1.11
C TRP A 51 2.56 17.66 2.04
N LEU A 52 1.86 18.08 3.10
CA LEU A 52 1.10 17.18 3.96
C LEU A 52 0.02 16.43 3.17
N VAL A 53 -0.72 17.12 2.30
CA VAL A 53 -1.72 16.48 1.43
C VAL A 53 -1.05 15.53 0.44
N VAL A 54 0.01 15.97 -0.25
CA VAL A 54 0.72 15.14 -1.23
C VAL A 54 1.21 13.84 -0.60
N LEU A 55 1.85 13.90 0.57
CA LEU A 55 2.33 12.71 1.27
C LEU A 55 1.19 11.80 1.73
N ALA A 56 0.10 12.36 2.26
CA ALA A 56 -1.08 11.58 2.65
C ALA A 56 -1.71 10.87 1.45
N VAL A 57 -1.86 11.56 0.31
CA VAL A 57 -2.39 10.99 -0.93
C VAL A 57 -1.48 9.90 -1.46
N LEU A 58 -0.15 10.06 -1.43
CA LEU A 58 0.80 9.04 -1.87
C LEU A 58 0.70 7.77 -1.02
N LEU A 59 0.58 7.89 0.31
CA LEU A 59 0.43 6.74 1.21
C LEU A 59 -0.87 5.98 0.93
N VAL A 60 -1.99 6.69 0.78
CA VAL A 60 -3.29 6.09 0.44
C VAL A 60 -3.24 5.47 -0.95
N GLY A 61 -2.64 6.16 -1.91
CA GLY A 61 -2.44 5.69 -3.29
C GLY A 61 -1.62 4.40 -3.35
N ALA A 62 -0.57 4.27 -2.52
CA ALA A 62 0.22 3.05 -2.44
C ALA A 62 -0.60 1.86 -1.91
N VAL A 63 -1.47 2.09 -0.90
CA VAL A 63 -2.38 1.05 -0.39
C VAL A 63 -3.39 0.62 -1.45
N ILE A 64 -3.98 1.59 -2.17
CA ILE A 64 -4.91 1.30 -3.26
C ILE A 64 -4.19 0.53 -4.38
N GLY A 65 -2.99 0.96 -4.75
CA GLY A 65 -2.15 0.29 -5.74
C GLY A 65 -1.86 -1.16 -5.38
N ASP A 66 -1.45 -1.44 -4.13
CA ASP A 66 -1.26 -2.80 -3.62
C ASP A 66 -2.54 -3.65 -3.76
N ILE A 67 -3.71 -3.08 -3.42
CA ILE A 67 -4.99 -3.78 -3.55
C ILE A 67 -5.31 -4.09 -5.01
N VAL A 68 -5.15 -3.12 -5.91
CA VAL A 68 -5.46 -3.27 -7.35
C VAL A 68 -4.53 -4.30 -7.99
N LEU A 69 -3.22 -4.22 -7.75
CA LEU A 69 -2.24 -5.16 -8.31
C LEU A 69 -2.50 -6.60 -7.86
N ARG A 70 -2.91 -6.80 -6.61
CA ARG A 70 -3.23 -8.14 -6.09
C ARG A 70 -4.56 -8.67 -6.61
N LYS A 71 -5.54 -7.81 -6.86
CA LYS A 71 -6.76 -8.18 -7.60
C LYS A 71 -6.45 -8.61 -9.03
N ALA A 72 -5.43 -8.02 -9.63
CA ALA A 72 -4.99 -8.33 -11.00
C ALA A 72 -4.11 -9.59 -11.12
N GLY A 73 -3.76 -10.27 -10.01
CA GLY A 73 -3.05 -11.56 -10.04
C GLY A 73 -1.74 -11.62 -9.26
N LEU A 74 -1.27 -10.54 -8.64
CA LEU A 74 -0.04 -10.55 -7.84
C LEU A 74 -0.23 -11.33 -6.51
N ARG A 75 0.53 -12.42 -6.27
CA ARG A 75 0.57 -13.24 -5.02
C ARG A 75 1.99 -13.82 -4.81
N PRO A 76 2.50 -14.28 -3.64
CA PRO A 76 2.05 -14.24 -2.23
C PRO A 76 2.47 -12.95 -1.45
N ASN A 77 2.29 -12.72 -0.14
CA ASN A 77 1.88 -13.56 1.02
C ASN A 77 0.44 -13.31 1.53
N ASP A 78 -0.08 -14.36 2.18
CA ASP A 78 -1.36 -14.56 2.90
C ASP A 78 -1.82 -13.40 3.83
#